data_AF-A0A3D3USU0-F1
#
_entry.id   AF-A0A3D3USU0-F1
#
_cell.length_a   1.000
_cell.length_b   1.000
_cell.length_c   1.000
_cell.angle_alpha   90.00
_cell.angle_beta   90.00
_cell.angle_gamma   90.00
#
_symmetry.space_group_name_H-M   'P 1'
#
loop_
_entity.id
_entity.type
_entity.pdbx_description
1 polymer ?
#
loop_
_entity_poly.entity_id
_entity_poly.type
_entity_poly.pdbx_seq_one_letter_code
_entity_poly.pdbx_strand_id
1 'polypeptide(L)'
;MKGMIMSQVKDVMTKEVICVRKDTPIFEAIHIMVGNSITGVPVVEDDMTLIGMLSEQDVLRLFHTHQQERDRTAGDFMTQPAVYFEENDRLLDICYRLRDHSIR
;
A
#
# COMPACT_ATOMS: atom_id res chain seq x y z
N MET A 1 -8.57 -21.12 15.97
CA MET A 1 -7.68 -20.14 16.64
C MET A 1 -6.24 -20.63 16.82
N LYS A 2 -5.96 -21.89 17.19
CA LYS A 2 -4.58 -22.39 17.40
C LYS A 2 -3.66 -22.33 16.15
N GLY A 3 -4.22 -22.45 14.94
CA GLY A 3 -3.47 -22.39 13.67
C GLY A 3 -2.96 -20.99 13.30
N MET A 4 -3.76 -19.95 13.55
CA MET A 4 -3.42 -18.56 13.20
C MET A 4 -2.28 -17.96 14.06
N ILE A 5 -2.00 -18.57 15.22
CA ILE A 5 -0.93 -18.16 16.14
C ILE A 5 0.45 -18.68 15.68
N MET A 6 0.47 -19.73 14.84
CA MET A 6 1.71 -20.37 14.36
C MET A 6 2.02 -20.08 12.89
N SER A 7 1.14 -19.40 12.15
CA SER A 7 1.35 -19.04 10.74
C SER A 7 2.37 -17.91 10.56
N GLN A 8 3.14 -17.98 9.49
CA GLN A 8 4.04 -16.93 9.01
C GLN A 8 3.34 -16.07 7.95
N VAL A 9 3.88 -14.88 7.64
CA VAL A 9 3.35 -13.99 6.60
C VAL A 9 3.17 -14.69 5.26
N LYS A 10 4.17 -15.46 4.83
CA LYS A 10 4.15 -16.17 3.55
C LYS A 10 2.98 -17.14 3.37
N ASP A 11 2.37 -17.57 4.47
CA ASP A 11 1.22 -18.48 4.46
C ASP A 11 -0.09 -17.76 4.07
N VAL A 12 -0.12 -16.42 4.19
CA VAL A 12 -1.34 -15.61 3.98
C VAL A 12 -1.14 -14.41 3.03
N MET A 13 0.09 -14.03 2.70
CA MET A 13 0.35 -12.88 1.83
C MET A 13 -0.01 -13.14 0.36
N THR A 14 -0.42 -12.09 -0.34
CA THR A 14 -0.49 -12.09 -1.80
C THR A 14 0.92 -12.06 -2.38
N LYS A 15 1.23 -12.99 -3.28
CA LYS A 15 2.57 -13.11 -3.90
C LYS A 15 2.70 -12.36 -5.23
N GLU A 16 1.62 -12.30 -5.99
CA GLU A 16 1.56 -11.54 -7.25
C GLU A 16 0.98 -10.17 -6.94
N VAL A 17 1.87 -9.19 -6.75
CA VAL A 17 1.52 -7.87 -6.29
C VAL A 17 1.58 -6.88 -7.45
N ILE A 18 0.47 -6.21 -7.70
CA ILE A 18 0.41 -5.07 -8.61
C ILE A 18 1.01 -3.87 -7.88
N CYS A 19 1.92 -3.14 -8.52
CA CYS A 19 2.50 -1.90 -7.99
C CYS A 19 2.42 -0.79 -9.05
N VAL A 20 2.55 0.46 -8.60
CA VAL A 20 2.65 1.65 -9.47
C VAL A 20 3.98 2.36 -9.22
N ARG A 21 4.44 3.16 -10.19
CA ARG A 21 5.62 4.01 -9.99
C ARG A 21 5.24 5.28 -9.24
N LYS A 22 6.20 5.89 -8.56
CA LYS A 22 5.99 7.16 -7.85
C LYS A 22 5.45 8.29 -8.73
N ASP A 23 5.83 8.31 -10.00
CA ASP A 23 5.46 9.31 -11.00
C ASP A 23 4.19 8.96 -11.77
N THR A 24 3.59 7.80 -11.49
CA THR A 24 2.32 7.39 -12.10
C THR A 24 1.24 8.45 -11.80
N PRO A 25 0.56 9.01 -12.82
CA PRO A 25 -0.52 9.95 -12.62
C PRO A 25 -1.58 9.41 -11.66
N ILE A 26 -2.06 10.24 -10.73
CA ILE A 26 -2.92 9.76 -9.64
C ILE A 26 -4.20 9.08 -10.14
N PHE A 27 -4.80 9.59 -11.22
CA PHE A 27 -6.00 9.00 -11.82
C PHE A 27 -5.72 7.66 -12.51
N GLU A 28 -4.51 7.46 -13.03
CA GLU A 28 -4.09 6.17 -13.57
C GLU A 28 -3.92 5.15 -12.44
N ALA A 29 -3.27 5.54 -11.33
CA ALA A 29 -3.16 4.70 -10.14
C ALA A 29 -4.54 4.30 -9.58
N ILE A 30 -5.49 5.25 -9.51
CA ILE A 30 -6.88 4.97 -9.12
C ILE A 30 -7.55 4.00 -10.10
N HIS A 31 -7.36 4.19 -11.41
CA HIS A 31 -7.92 3.29 -12.41
C HIS A 31 -7.39 1.87 -12.26
N ILE A 32 -6.08 1.71 -11.99
CA ILE A 32 -5.46 0.41 -11.70
C ILE A 32 -6.08 -0.21 -10.45
N MET A 33 -6.24 0.57 -9.36
CA MET A 33 -6.84 0.08 -8.12
C MET A 33 -8.28 -0.41 -8.31
N VAL A 34 -9.11 0.40 -8.97
CA VAL A 34 -10.52 0.06 -9.26
C VAL A 34 -10.62 -1.13 -10.21
N GLY A 35 -9.83 -1.12 -11.30
CA GLY A 35 -9.83 -2.19 -12.30
C GLY A 35 -9.41 -3.55 -11.75
N ASN A 36 -8.58 -3.57 -10.71
CA ASN A 36 -8.12 -4.79 -10.04
C ASN A 36 -8.86 -5.07 -8.72
N SER A 37 -9.87 -4.28 -8.35
CA SER A 37 -10.62 -4.42 -7.09
C SER A 37 -9.72 -4.44 -5.84
N ILE A 38 -8.68 -3.61 -5.81
CA ILE A 38 -7.75 -3.48 -4.66
C ILE A 38 -7.92 -2.12 -3.98
N THR A 39 -7.85 -2.11 -2.65
CA THR A 39 -8.02 -0.90 -1.82
C THR A 39 -6.72 -0.17 -1.51
N GLY A 40 -5.58 -0.74 -1.92
CA GLY A 40 -4.27 -0.14 -1.80
C GLY A 40 -3.27 -0.78 -2.75
N VAL A 41 -2.25 -0.01 -3.12
CA VAL A 41 -1.22 -0.41 -4.07
C VAL A 41 0.16 0.06 -3.59
N PRO A 42 1.19 -0.79 -3.63
CA PRO A 42 2.57 -0.37 -3.38
C PRO A 42 3.05 0.63 -4.42
N VAL A 43 3.82 1.61 -3.96
CA VAL A 43 4.47 2.61 -4.80
C VAL A 43 5.98 2.37 -4.80
N VAL A 44 6.55 2.22 -6.00
CA VAL A 44 7.94 1.86 -6.20
C VAL A 44 8.73 2.93 -6.98
N GLU A 45 10.04 2.93 -6.79
CA GLU A 45 11.01 3.60 -7.67
C GLU A 45 11.24 2.82 -8.97
N ASP A 46 12.04 3.39 -9.87
CA ASP A 46 12.29 2.81 -11.19
C ASP A 46 12.98 1.44 -11.15
N ASP A 47 13.76 1.19 -10.11
CA ASP A 47 14.47 -0.05 -9.83
C ASP A 47 13.65 -1.07 -9.04
N MET A 48 12.33 -0.83 -8.90
CA MET A 48 11.37 -1.64 -8.12
C MET A 48 11.56 -1.56 -6.59
N THR A 49 12.36 -0.62 -6.09
CA THR A 49 12.45 -0.37 -4.65
C THR A 49 11.11 0.14 -4.12
N LEU A 50 10.56 -0.53 -3.11
CA LEU A 50 9.35 -0.10 -2.41
C LEU A 50 9.63 1.16 -1.58
N ILE A 51 8.88 2.25 -1.84
CA ILE A 51 9.06 3.53 -1.15
C ILE A 51 7.83 4.01 -0.38
N GLY A 52 6.64 3.50 -0.71
CA GLY A 52 5.42 3.85 0.00
C GLY A 52 4.23 3.00 -0.38
N MET A 53 3.08 3.35 0.19
CA MET A 53 1.78 2.72 -0.09
C MET A 53 0.76 3.81 -0.45
N LEU A 54 0.01 3.61 -1.53
CA LEU A 54 -1.15 4.43 -1.85
C LEU A 54 -2.43 3.65 -1.47
N SER A 55 -3.28 4.25 -0.64
CA SER A 55 -4.54 3.65 -0.18
C SER A 55 -5.76 4.41 -0.67
N GLU A 56 -6.93 3.79 -0.59
CA GLU A 56 -8.22 4.47 -0.83
C GLU A 56 -8.40 5.71 0.07
N GLN A 57 -7.86 5.68 1.30
CA GLN A 57 -7.90 6.84 2.19
C GLN A 57 -7.07 8.01 1.64
N ASP A 58 -5.94 7.75 1.01
CA ASP A 58 -5.10 8.77 0.37
C ASP A 58 -5.82 9.36 -0.85
N VAL A 59 -6.49 8.52 -1.63
CA VAL A 59 -7.36 8.93 -2.75
C VAL A 59 -8.49 9.85 -2.28
N LEU A 60 -9.13 9.55 -1.14
CA LEU A 60 -10.19 10.41 -0.58
C LEU A 60 -9.69 11.81 -0.19
N ARG A 61 -8.40 11.97 0.14
CA ARG A 61 -7.80 13.28 0.43
C ARG A 61 -7.69 14.17 -0.80
N LEU A 62 -7.70 13.60 -2.01
CA LEU A 62 -7.65 14.36 -3.26
C LEU A 62 -8.80 15.37 -3.34
N PHE A 63 -10.00 14.95 -2.93
CA PHE A 63 -11.23 15.74 -2.97
C PHE A 63 -11.29 16.88 -1.93
N HIS A 64 -10.37 16.91 -0.98
CA HIS A 64 -10.25 17.99 0.00
C HIS A 64 -9.33 19.13 -0.47
N THR A 65 -8.70 19.00 -1.64
CA THR A 65 -7.69 19.97 -2.14
C THR A 65 -8.25 20.78 -3.32
N HIS A 66 -8.34 22.10 -3.20
CA HIS A 66 -8.82 23.01 -4.26
C HIS A 66 -7.78 23.34 -5.36
N GLN A 67 -6.72 22.56 -5.53
CA GLN A 67 -5.64 22.84 -6.50
C GLN A 67 -5.79 22.07 -7.82
N GLN A 68 -5.24 22.64 -8.90
CA GLN A 68 -5.32 22.07 -10.26
C GLN A 68 -4.84 20.62 -10.28
N GLU A 69 -5.71 19.73 -10.76
CA GLU A 69 -5.59 18.28 -10.61
C GLU A 69 -4.64 17.62 -11.61
N ARG A 70 -4.10 18.36 -12.58
CA ARG A 70 -3.55 17.77 -13.82
C ARG A 70 -2.18 17.09 -13.69
N ASP A 71 -1.38 17.45 -12.68
CA ASP A 71 0.01 16.97 -12.58
C ASP A 71 0.29 16.18 -11.28
N ARG A 72 -0.76 15.73 -10.59
CA ARG A 72 -0.63 14.95 -9.35
C ARG A 72 -0.26 13.50 -9.64
N THR A 73 0.66 12.97 -8.86
CA THR A 73 1.22 11.61 -8.99
C THR A 73 0.91 10.74 -7.76
N ALA A 74 1.13 9.43 -7.86
CA ALA A 74 1.04 8.53 -6.71
C ALA A 74 1.98 8.96 -5.55
N GLY A 75 3.18 9.44 -5.88
CA GLY A 75 4.18 9.88 -4.91
C GLY A 75 3.75 11.09 -4.08
N ASP A 76 2.87 11.94 -4.62
CA ASP A 76 2.33 13.11 -3.90
C ASP A 76 1.32 12.71 -2.80
N PHE A 77 0.74 11.51 -2.89
CA PHE A 77 -0.35 11.04 -2.02
C PHE A 77 -0.02 9.83 -1.17
N MET A 78 0.99 9.05 -1.57
CA MET A 78 1.35 7.84 -0.84
C MET A 78 1.75 8.14 0.60
N THR A 79 1.48 7.17 1.47
CA THR A 79 2.06 7.14 2.81
C THR A 79 3.50 6.62 2.72
N GLN A 80 4.41 7.33 3.39
CA GLN A 80 5.83 7.04 3.44
C GLN A 80 6.42 7.30 4.86
N PRO A 81 7.51 6.62 5.25
CA PRO A 81 8.19 5.56 4.50
C PRO A 81 7.35 4.28 4.41
N ALA A 82 7.65 3.42 3.44
CA ALA A 82 7.05 2.10 3.38
C ALA A 82 7.31 1.32 4.68
N VAL A 83 6.24 0.78 5.27
CA VAL A 83 6.34 -0.20 6.35
C VAL A 83 6.13 -1.58 5.77
N TYR A 84 7.09 -2.47 6.01
CA TYR A 84 7.06 -3.83 5.48
C TYR A 84 7.52 -4.83 6.54
N PHE A 85 7.24 -6.10 6.25
CA PHE A 85 7.54 -7.24 7.11
C PHE A 85 8.20 -8.33 6.28
N GLU A 86 8.97 -9.18 6.93
CA GLU A 86 9.61 -10.30 6.25
C GLU A 86 8.64 -11.46 6.08
N GLU A 87 8.77 -12.23 5.00
CA GLU A 87 7.87 -13.35 4.68
C GLU A 87 7.83 -14.43 5.78
N ASN A 88 8.90 -14.51 6.58
CA ASN A 88 9.07 -15.45 7.67
C ASN A 88 8.67 -14.87 9.05
N ASP A 89 8.25 -13.60 9.11
CA ASP A 89 7.69 -13.00 10.32
C ASP A 89 6.44 -13.77 10.75
N ARG A 90 6.23 -13.85 12.07
CA ARG A 90 5.05 -14.49 12.63
C ARG A 90 3.85 -13.56 12.48
N LEU A 91 2.73 -14.11 12.02
CA LEU A 91 1.51 -13.33 11.80
C LEU A 91 1.04 -12.62 13.07
N LEU A 92 1.18 -13.26 14.23
CA LEU A 92 0.79 -12.68 15.52
C LEU A 92 1.61 -11.43 15.89
N ASP A 93 2.92 -11.43 15.62
CA ASP A 93 3.79 -10.29 15.92
C ASP A 93 3.45 -9.09 15.03
N ILE A 94 3.03 -9.35 13.80
CA ILE A 94 2.55 -8.33 12.87
C ILE A 94 1.21 -7.77 13.33
N CYS A 95 0.26 -8.61 13.74
CA CYS A 95 -1.02 -8.13 14.28
C CYS A 95 -0.83 -7.15 15.45
N TYR A 96 0.15 -7.40 16.33
CA TYR A 96 0.49 -6.47 17.40
C TYR A 96 1.09 -5.16 16.86
N ARG A 97 2.03 -5.23 15.91
CA ARG A 97 2.61 -4.04 15.28
C ARG A 97 1.56 -3.20 14.55
N LEU A 98 0.67 -3.81 13.77
CA LEU A 98 -0.39 -3.11 13.04
C LEU A 98 -1.34 -2.36 14.01
N ARG A 99 -1.77 -3.03 15.08
CA ARG A 99 -2.65 -2.44 16.10
C ARG A 99 -2.02 -1.24 16.78
N ASP A 100 -0.75 -1.35 17.15
CA ASP A 100 -0.09 -0.37 18.01
C ASP A 100 0.46 0.83 17.20
N HIS A 101 0.64 0.68 15.87
CA HIS A 101 1.20 1.72 15.00
C HIS A 101 0.21 2.35 14.01
N SER A 102 -1.09 2.03 14.07
CA SER A 102 -2.11 2.55 13.13
C SER A 102 -1.75 2.35 11.65
N ILE A 103 -0.97 1.31 11.36
CA ILE A 103 -0.63 0.90 9.99
C ILE A 103 -1.84 0.13 9.47
N ARG A 104 -2.38 0.57 8.34
CA ARG A 104 -3.49 -0.10 7.65
C ARG A 104 -2.96 -0.99 6.54
#